data_AF-A0A8D0L7T5-F1
#
_entry.id   AF-A0A8D0L7T5-F1
#
_cell.length_a   1.000
_cell.length_b   1.000
_cell.length_c   1.000
_cell.angle_alpha   90.00
_cell.angle_beta   90.00
_cell.angle_gamma   90.00
#
_symmetry.space_group_name_H-M   'P 1'
#
loop_
_entity.id
_entity.type
_entity.pdbx_description
1 polymer ?
#
loop_
_entity_poly.entity_id
_entity_poly.type
_entity_poly.pdbx_seq_one_letter_code
_entity_poly.pdbx_strand_id
1 'polypeptide(L)'
;MSTICLEQPIFSTRAHVFQIDPATKRNWIPASKHALTVSYFYDATRNVYRIISVGGTKAIINSTITPNMTFTKTSQKFGQWADSRANTVYGLGFASEQHLSQVGEGGRREPLSSLTPRGNTCSIRGSL
;
A
#
# COMPACT_ATOMS: atom_id res chain seq x y z
N MET A 1 -17.68 -19.06 14.10
CA MET A 1 -17.22 -17.66 14.04
C MET A 1 -15.86 -17.67 13.36
N SER A 2 -15.83 -17.31 12.08
CA SER A 2 -14.74 -17.66 11.17
C SER A 2 -13.48 -16.83 11.40
N THR A 3 -12.37 -17.53 11.56
CA THR A 3 -11.02 -17.05 11.80
C THR A 3 -10.56 -16.09 10.69
N ILE A 4 -10.24 -14.84 11.03
CA ILE A 4 -9.62 -13.86 10.12
C ILE A 4 -8.13 -14.19 10.02
N CYS A 5 -7.79 -15.20 9.21
CA CYS A 5 -6.39 -15.56 8.89
C CYS A 5 -6.10 -15.43 7.39
N LEU A 6 -6.69 -14.46 6.69
CA LEU A 6 -6.53 -14.36 5.24
C LEU A 6 -5.92 -13.00 4.87
N GLU A 7 -4.65 -13.07 4.47
CA GLU A 7 -3.74 -11.99 4.05
C GLU A 7 -3.06 -11.18 5.17
N GLN A 8 -1.85 -11.59 5.55
CA GLN A 8 -0.94 -10.72 6.32
C GLN A 8 -0.25 -9.73 5.37
N PRO A 9 -0.05 -8.47 5.79
CA PRO A 9 0.62 -7.50 4.95
C PRO A 9 2.10 -7.87 4.77
N ILE A 10 2.58 -7.81 3.53
CA ILE A 10 3.98 -8.05 3.16
C ILE A 10 4.87 -6.92 3.69
N PHE A 11 4.36 -5.70 3.61
CA PHE A 11 5.01 -4.50 4.10
C PHE A 11 3.96 -3.53 4.62
N SER A 12 4.27 -2.81 5.69
CA SER A 12 3.40 -1.77 6.24
C SER A 12 4.22 -0.55 6.64
N THR A 13 3.69 0.63 6.37
CA THR A 13 4.31 1.91 6.73
C THR A 13 3.26 2.92 7.19
N ARG A 14 3.70 4.00 7.82
CA ARG A 14 2.83 5.09 8.32
C ARG A 14 3.06 6.34 7.50
N ALA A 15 2.00 6.86 6.88
CA ALA A 15 2.07 8.06 6.04
C ALA A 15 0.75 8.85 6.05
N HIS A 16 0.83 10.16 5.82
CA HIS A 16 -0.33 10.98 5.50
C HIS A 16 -0.76 10.70 4.07
N VAL A 17 -2.03 10.35 3.88
CA VAL A 17 -2.57 10.01 2.56
C VAL A 17 -3.22 11.24 1.93
N PHE A 18 -2.87 11.50 0.68
CA PHE A 18 -3.41 12.55 -0.16
C PHE A 18 -3.99 11.94 -1.44
N GLN A 19 -4.96 12.63 -2.03
CA GLN A 19 -5.49 12.32 -3.36
C GLN A 19 -5.50 13.58 -4.20
N ILE A 20 -5.42 13.45 -5.51
CA ILE A 20 -5.70 14.59 -6.39
C ILE A 20 -7.21 14.83 -6.45
N ASP A 21 -7.61 16.09 -6.28
CA ASP A 21 -8.99 16.52 -6.44
C ASP A 21 -9.52 16.12 -7.83
N PRO A 22 -10.61 15.35 -7.90
CA PRO A 22 -11.16 14.87 -9.17
C PRO A 22 -11.66 16.00 -10.08
N ALA A 23 -12.03 17.16 -9.53
CA ALA A 23 -12.54 18.30 -10.31
C ALA A 23 -11.39 19.10 -10.95
N THR A 24 -10.37 19.43 -10.17
CA THR A 24 -9.27 20.28 -10.65
C THR A 24 -8.10 19.50 -11.25
N LYS A 25 -7.97 18.20 -10.94
CA LYS A 25 -6.88 17.30 -11.37
C LYS A 25 -5.46 17.83 -11.10
N ARG A 26 -5.33 18.85 -10.23
CA ARG A 26 -4.06 19.53 -9.94
C ARG A 26 -3.80 19.74 -8.45
N ASN A 27 -4.86 19.83 -7.65
CA ASN A 27 -4.74 20.11 -6.21
C ASN A 27 -4.70 18.81 -5.39
N TRP A 28 -3.79 18.75 -4.42
CA TRP A 28 -3.74 17.67 -3.44
C TRP A 28 -4.74 17.94 -2.31
N ILE A 29 -5.62 16.98 -2.07
CA ILE A 29 -6.56 16.99 -0.95
C ILE A 29 -6.15 15.92 0.09
N PRO A 30 -6.09 16.27 1.39
CA PRO A 30 -5.79 15.29 2.42
C PRO A 30 -6.95 14.30 2.55
N ALA A 31 -6.67 13.01 2.38
CA ALA A 31 -7.65 11.96 2.55
C ALA A 31 -7.85 11.55 4.02
N SER A 32 -6.98 12.05 4.92
CA SER A 32 -6.98 11.74 6.35
C SER A 32 -6.39 12.89 7.17
N LYS A 33 -6.88 13.08 8.40
CA LYS A 33 -6.36 14.11 9.33
C LYS A 33 -5.04 13.72 10.01
N HIS A 34 -4.78 12.42 10.12
CA HIS A 34 -3.60 11.86 10.76
C HIS A 34 -2.93 10.87 9.81
N ALA A 35 -1.66 10.57 10.05
CA ALA A 35 -0.99 9.48 9.35
C ALA A 35 -1.81 8.18 9.49
N LEU A 36 -1.94 7.45 8.39
CA LEU A 36 -2.60 6.15 8.33
C LEU A 36 -1.57 5.07 8.08
N THR A 37 -1.94 3.84 8.42
CA THR A 37 -1.16 2.66 8.05
C THR A 37 -1.47 2.35 6.59
N VAL A 38 -0.42 2.25 5.78
CA VAL A 38 -0.47 1.89 4.37
C VAL A 38 0.26 0.56 4.23
N SER A 39 -0.45 -0.44 3.74
CA SER A 39 0.02 -1.81 3.72
C SER A 39 -0.05 -2.39 2.32
N TYR A 40 0.97 -3.18 1.98
CA TYR A 40 1.07 -3.93 0.75
C TYR A 40 0.64 -5.36 1.00
N PHE A 41 -0.27 -5.81 0.15
CA PHE A 41 -0.98 -7.06 0.25
C PHE A 41 -0.83 -7.84 -1.05
N TYR A 42 -0.83 -9.17 -0.98
CA TYR A 42 -0.80 -10.03 -2.15
C TYR A 42 -2.04 -10.91 -2.15
N ASP A 43 -2.93 -10.61 -3.10
CA ASP A 43 -4.18 -11.31 -3.31
C ASP A 43 -3.89 -12.54 -4.19
N ALA A 44 -3.71 -13.69 -3.56
CA ALA A 44 -3.36 -14.93 -4.24
C ALA A 44 -4.48 -15.43 -5.17
N THR A 45 -5.74 -15.11 -4.87
CA THR A 45 -6.89 -15.50 -5.71
C THR A 45 -6.86 -14.78 -7.05
N ARG A 46 -6.43 -13.52 -7.06
CA ARG A 46 -6.34 -12.69 -8.27
C ARG A 46 -4.93 -12.60 -8.85
N ASN A 47 -3.94 -13.13 -8.13
CA ASN A 47 -2.52 -13.07 -8.48
C ASN A 47 -2.04 -11.62 -8.68
N VAL A 48 -2.40 -10.71 -7.76
CA VAL A 48 -2.09 -9.27 -7.85
C VAL A 48 -1.65 -8.68 -6.51
N TYR A 49 -0.88 -7.59 -6.58
CA TYR A 49 -0.48 -6.80 -5.42
C TYR A 49 -1.47 -5.68 -5.19
N ARG A 50 -1.73 -5.34 -3.94
CA ARG A 50 -2.67 -4.29 -3.55
C ARG A 50 -2.07 -3.41 -2.49
N ILE A 51 -2.30 -2.11 -2.61
CA ILE A 51 -2.01 -1.12 -1.57
C ILE A 51 -3.33 -0.82 -0.89
N ILE A 52 -3.40 -1.11 0.41
CA ILE A 52 -4.60 -0.91 1.22
C ILE A 52 -4.27 0.02 2.39
N SER A 53 -5.15 0.98 2.61
CA SER A 53 -5.11 1.84 3.80
C SER A 53 -6.54 2.13 4.25
N VAL A 54 -6.79 2.00 5.55
CA VAL A 54 -8.11 2.17 6.16
C VAL A 54 -8.05 3.33 7.16
N GLY A 55 -9.02 4.23 7.07
CA GLY A 55 -9.22 5.35 7.99
C GLY A 55 -10.56 5.19 8.70
N GLY A 56 -10.51 4.88 10.00
CA GLY A 56 -11.72 4.50 10.75
C GLY A 56 -12.33 3.22 10.18
N THR A 57 -13.57 3.29 9.68
CA THR A 57 -14.27 2.15 9.05
C THR A 57 -14.23 2.19 7.51
N LYS A 58 -13.60 3.20 6.90
CA LYS A 58 -13.59 3.41 5.46
C LYS A 58 -12.22 3.08 4.85
N ALA A 59 -12.21 2.31 3.76
CA ALA A 59 -11.03 2.16 2.93
C ALA A 59 -10.70 3.48 2.23
N ILE A 60 -9.52 4.02 2.51
CA ILE A 60 -9.01 5.27 1.94
C ILE A 60 -8.18 4.99 0.69
N ILE A 61 -7.39 3.90 0.71
CA ILE A 61 -6.66 3.39 -0.43
C ILE A 61 -7.09 1.93 -0.64
N ASN A 62 -7.44 1.61 -1.88
CA ASN A 62 -7.64 0.24 -2.34
C ASN A 62 -7.15 0.15 -3.79
N SER A 63 -5.83 0.26 -3.95
CA SER A 63 -5.19 0.37 -5.25
C SER A 63 -4.60 -0.97 -5.66
N THR A 64 -4.92 -1.45 -6.86
CA THR A 64 -4.31 -2.67 -7.42
C THR A 64 -3.05 -2.28 -8.18
N ILE A 65 -1.92 -2.87 -7.83
CA ILE A 65 -0.63 -2.58 -8.49
C ILE A 65 -0.62 -3.23 -9.85
N THR A 66 -0.50 -2.42 -10.90
CA THR A 66 -0.38 -2.88 -12.28
C THR A 66 1.06 -2.69 -12.78
N PRO A 67 1.52 -3.46 -13.78
CA PRO A 67 2.90 -3.36 -14.28
C PRO A 67 3.29 -1.98 -14.83
N ASN A 68 2.32 -1.23 -15.35
CA ASN A 68 2.51 0.13 -15.88
C ASN A 68 2.43 1.22 -14.79
N MET A 69 2.11 0.85 -13.55
CA MET A 69 2.01 1.78 -12.44
C MET A 69 3.40 2.16 -11.94
N THR A 70 3.66 3.45 -11.81
CA THR A 70 4.96 3.96 -11.35
C THR A 70 4.77 4.80 -10.10
N PHE A 71 5.55 4.48 -9.06
CA PHE A 71 5.70 5.32 -7.89
C PHE A 71 6.80 6.36 -8.14
N THR A 72 6.41 7.63 -8.18
CA THR A 72 7.29 8.77 -8.45
C THR A 72 7.52 9.54 -7.16
N LYS A 73 8.78 9.69 -6.76
CA LYS A 73 9.18 10.58 -5.66
C LYS A 73 9.19 12.02 -6.19
N THR A 74 8.38 12.90 -5.61
CA THR A 74 8.32 14.33 -6.01
C THR A 74 8.93 15.26 -4.96
N SER A 75 9.19 14.75 -3.75
CA SER A 75 9.95 15.45 -2.71
C SER A 75 10.68 14.46 -1.81
N GLN A 76 11.52 14.96 -0.90
CA GLN A 76 12.30 14.17 0.05
C GLN A 76 11.42 13.29 0.97
N LYS A 77 10.19 13.71 1.22
CA LYS A 77 9.23 12.99 2.09
C LYS A 77 7.90 12.71 1.41
N PHE A 78 7.81 12.88 0.10
CA PHE A 78 6.55 12.71 -0.64
C PHE A 78 6.75 11.93 -1.93
N GLY A 79 5.87 10.95 -2.15
CA GLY A 79 5.79 10.24 -3.40
C GLY A 79 4.35 9.94 -3.78
N GLN A 80 4.13 9.65 -5.06
CA GLN A 80 2.80 9.51 -5.64
C GLN A 80 2.75 8.42 -6.71
N TRP A 81 1.55 7.95 -7.01
CA TRP A 81 1.28 7.10 -8.16
C TRP A 81 -0.11 7.39 -8.72
N ALA A 82 -0.28 7.17 -10.02
CA ALA A 82 -1.58 7.19 -10.66
C ALA A 82 -2.21 5.79 -10.66
N ASP A 83 -3.48 5.70 -10.27
CA ASP A 83 -4.28 4.48 -10.38
C ASP A 83 -5.40 4.72 -11.40
N SER A 84 -5.22 4.18 -12.61
CA SER A 84 -6.19 4.31 -13.69
C SER A 84 -7.51 3.57 -13.40
N ARG A 85 -7.51 2.50 -12.60
CA ARG A 85 -8.74 1.78 -12.24
C ARG A 85 -9.58 2.59 -11.27
N ALA A 86 -8.94 3.23 -10.30
CA ALA A 86 -9.61 4.12 -9.36
C ALA A 86 -9.82 5.55 -9.91
N ASN A 87 -9.31 5.84 -11.11
CA ASN A 87 -9.33 7.17 -11.75
C ASN A 87 -8.86 8.30 -10.82
N THR A 88 -7.81 8.01 -10.05
CA THR A 88 -7.26 8.93 -9.05
C THR A 88 -5.75 8.81 -8.97
N VAL A 89 -5.12 9.84 -8.40
CA VAL A 89 -3.69 9.84 -8.09
C VAL A 89 -3.56 9.90 -6.59
N TYR A 90 -2.88 8.92 -6.02
CA TYR A 90 -2.62 8.86 -4.58
C TYR A 90 -1.24 9.45 -4.29
N GLY A 91 -1.12 10.13 -3.16
CA GLY A 91 0.11 10.69 -2.63
C GLY A 91 0.32 10.25 -1.19
N LEU A 92 1.56 9.97 -0.83
CA LEU A 92 1.97 9.59 0.53
C LEU A 92 3.02 10.57 1.04
N GLY A 93 2.70 11.25 2.13
CA GLY A 93 3.61 12.08 2.89
C GLY A 93 4.15 11.35 4.12
N PHE A 94 5.46 11.09 4.14
CA PHE A 94 6.13 10.34 5.20
C PHE A 94 6.72 11.27 6.27
N ALA A 95 6.92 10.75 7.47
CA ALA A 95 7.60 11.48 8.54
C ALA A 95 9.09 11.74 8.25
N SER A 96 9.75 10.80 7.54
CA SER A 96 11.17 10.84 7.22
C SER A 96 11.46 10.33 5.80
N GLU A 97 12.61 10.73 5.25
CA GLU A 97 13.09 10.25 3.95
C GLU A 97 13.34 8.73 3.96
N GLN A 98 13.82 8.20 5.09
CA GLN A 98 14.09 6.78 5.29
C GLN A 98 12.82 5.94 5.00
N HIS A 99 11.65 6.37 5.48
CA HIS A 99 10.39 5.68 5.20
C HIS A 99 9.96 5.78 3.72
N LEU A 100 10.23 6.89 3.04
CA LEU A 100 9.98 7.03 1.60
C LEU A 100 10.89 6.11 0.78
N SER A 101 12.16 6.01 1.17
CA SER A 101 13.13 5.13 0.51
C SER A 101 12.78 3.66 0.71
N GLN A 102 12.28 3.26 1.87
CA GLN A 102 11.76 1.90 2.10
C GLN A 102 10.55 1.56 1.22
N VAL A 103 9.69 2.53 0.87
CA VAL A 103 8.58 2.28 -0.07
C VAL A 103 9.07 2.18 -1.51
N GLY A 104 9.97 3.08 -1.92
CA GLY A 104 10.53 3.09 -3.26
C GLY A 104 11.45 1.89 -3.56
N GLU A 105 12.16 1.40 -2.54
CA GLU A 105 13.01 0.21 -2.61
C GLU A 105 12.24 -1.07 -2.27
N GLY A 106 11.35 -1.08 -1.28
CA GLY A 106 10.51 -2.25 -0.98
C GLY A 106 9.52 -2.61 -2.09
N GLY A 107 9.21 -1.66 -2.98
CA GLY A 107 8.48 -1.91 -4.23
C GLY A 107 9.35 -2.28 -5.43
N ARG A 108 10.70 -2.25 -5.32
CA ARG A 108 11.65 -2.49 -6.43
C ARG A 108 12.83 -3.40 -6.12
N ARG A 109 13.06 -3.78 -4.87
CA ARG A 109 14.09 -4.74 -4.46
C ARG A 109 13.35 -5.97 -3.99
N GLU A 110 13.12 -6.81 -4.98
CA GLU A 110 13.13 -8.27 -4.94
C GLU A 110 12.17 -8.75 -6.03
N PRO A 111 12.59 -9.64 -6.95
CA PRO A 111 11.61 -10.33 -7.78
C PRO A 111 10.62 -10.98 -6.83
N LEU A 112 9.34 -10.86 -7.15
CA LEU A 112 8.22 -11.38 -6.37
C LEU A 112 8.37 -12.85 -5.89
N SER A 113 9.25 -13.59 -6.57
CA SER A 113 9.66 -14.95 -6.29
C SER A 113 10.61 -15.11 -5.10
N SER A 114 11.26 -14.06 -4.57
CA SER A 114 12.14 -14.13 -3.38
C SER A 114 11.46 -13.63 -2.09
N LEU A 115 10.22 -13.16 -2.17
CA LEU A 115 9.31 -13.02 -1.02
C LEU A 115 8.84 -14.40 -0.54
N THR A 116 9.79 -15.23 -0.13
CA THR A 116 9.47 -16.32 0.79
C THR A 116 9.09 -15.69 2.13
N PRO A 117 8.07 -16.20 2.84
CA PRO A 117 7.73 -15.71 4.16
C PRO A 117 8.95 -15.91 5.07
N ARG A 118 9.74 -14.84 5.31
CA ARG A 118 10.72 -14.86 6.38
C ARG A 118 9.92 -14.84 7.68
N GLY A 119 9.65 -16.05 8.17
CA GLY A 119 9.12 -16.29 9.50
C GLY A 119 7.71 -15.76 9.71
N ASN A 120 6.73 -16.43 9.12
CA ASN A 120 5.50 -16.75 9.85
C ASN A 120 5.12 -18.17 9.47
N THR A 121 5.69 -19.14 10.19
CA THR A 121 5.10 -20.47 10.28
C THR A 121 3.72 -20.29 10.92
N CYS A 122 2.70 -20.06 10.09
CA CYS A 122 1.35 -20.47 10.43
C CYS A 122 1.40 -22.00 10.42
N SER A 123 1.88 -22.58 11.53
CA SER A 123 1.79 -24.01 11.76
C SER A 123 0.32 -24.34 11.86
N ILE A 124 -0.23 -24.92 10.79
CA ILE A 124 -1.43 -25.73 10.87
C ILE A 124 -1.07 -26.93 11.77
N ARG A 125 -1.21 -26.79 13.09
CA ARG A 125 -1.38 -27.96 13.93
C ARG A 125 -2.81 -28.43 13.73
N GLY A 126 -2.98 -29.32 12.76
CA GLY A 126 -4.09 -30.25 12.79
C GLY A 126 -3.99 -31.06 14.08
N SER A 127 -5.11 -31.24 14.76
CA SER A 127 -5.30 -32.33 15.72
C SER A 127 -6.79 -32.61 15.79
N LEU A 128 -7.14 -33.76 15.21
CA LEU A 128 -8.25 -34.69 15.49
C LEU A 128 -9.61 -34.10 15.87
#